data_AF-A0A524E322-F1
#
_entry.id   AF-A0A524E322-F1
#
_cell.length_a   1.000
_cell.length_b   1.000
_cell.length_c   1.000
_cell.angle_alpha   90.00
_cell.angle_beta   90.00
_cell.angle_gamma   90.00
#
_symmetry.space_group_name_H-M   'P 1'
#
loop_
_entity.id
_entity.type
_entity.pdbx_description
1 polymer ?
#
loop_
_entity_poly.entity_id
_entity_poly.type
_entity_poly.pdbx_seq_one_letter_code
_entity_poly.pdbx_strand_id
1 'polypeptide(L)'
;MEISIAFFITGLVVFVAAMLRYRAVQEHFGIEGRIAQEYDIDGLDLSGNAEYNRCFSHQWVNQNVQSQKPGRLRRVFERRMADNTLVTLLWLSLILSGAAMVIALLMLGSIAAIGPAGAVFFFGALVIIGPGNAKMSQDFIQDIDEREIEELCAEDYAYVRIAVCEIRRWTAVSTFLGISFMVFSPFGDYLPEILTTAISLFTVYLLLTPAMTLAEYSVVLGILYIPVLLMLLFVILPGLLFSKFRSEREEEGRTTCARW
;
A
#
# COMPACT_ATOMS: atom_id res chain seq x y z
N MET A 1 -13.58 -12.39 22.31
CA MET A 1 -14.78 -11.91 21.59
C MET A 1 -14.62 -10.49 21.05
N GLU A 2 -13.90 -9.60 21.76
CA GLU A 2 -13.73 -8.20 21.33
C GLU A 2 -12.98 -8.06 19.99
N ILE A 3 -11.97 -8.91 19.76
CA ILE A 3 -11.17 -8.88 18.52
C ILE A 3 -12.00 -9.40 17.35
N SER A 4 -12.76 -10.47 17.55
CA SER A 4 -13.70 -11.01 16.57
C SER A 4 -14.75 -9.95 16.13
N ILE A 5 -15.27 -9.17 17.07
CA ILE A 5 -16.19 -8.05 16.78
C ILE A 5 -15.45 -6.93 16.01
N ALA A 6 -14.23 -6.59 16.41
CA ALA A 6 -13.43 -5.56 15.72
C ALA A 6 -13.15 -5.94 14.26
N PHE A 7 -12.80 -7.20 13.97
CA PHE A 7 -12.64 -7.71 12.60
C PHE A 7 -13.94 -7.59 11.80
N PHE A 8 -15.06 -7.99 12.38
CA PHE A 8 -16.36 -7.92 11.71
C PHE A 8 -16.76 -6.47 11.37
N ILE A 9 -16.70 -5.56 12.35
CA ILE A 9 -17.04 -4.15 12.17
C ILE A 9 -16.10 -3.52 11.15
N THR A 10 -14.79 -3.76 11.27
CA THR A 10 -13.80 -3.20 10.33
C THR A 10 -14.03 -3.72 8.91
N GLY A 11 -14.26 -5.02 8.75
CA GLY A 11 -14.60 -5.63 7.47
C GLY A 11 -15.86 -5.04 6.85
N LEU A 12 -16.90 -4.80 7.67
CA LEU A 12 -18.14 -4.15 7.25
C LEU A 12 -17.91 -2.72 6.78
N VAL A 13 -17.19 -1.91 7.55
CA VAL A 13 -16.90 -0.52 7.16
C VAL A 13 -16.08 -0.48 5.88
N VAL A 14 -15.05 -1.33 5.73
CA VAL A 14 -14.23 -1.42 4.51
C VAL A 14 -15.09 -1.82 3.32
N PHE A 15 -15.97 -2.82 3.48
CA PHE A 15 -16.85 -3.29 2.41
C PHE A 15 -17.85 -2.21 1.98
N VAL A 16 -18.50 -1.53 2.94
CA VAL A 16 -19.43 -0.42 2.66
C VAL A 16 -18.70 0.74 1.99
N ALA A 17 -17.50 1.11 2.46
CA ALA A 17 -16.70 2.16 1.83
C ALA A 17 -16.30 1.80 0.39
N ALA A 18 -15.94 0.54 0.12
CA ALA A 18 -15.66 0.04 -1.22
C ALA A 18 -16.89 0.13 -2.13
N MET A 19 -18.07 -0.25 -1.63
CA MET A 19 -19.34 -0.13 -2.36
C MET A 19 -19.72 1.33 -2.65
N LEU A 20 -19.55 2.24 -1.69
CA LEU A 20 -19.82 3.67 -1.89
C LEU A 20 -18.88 4.27 -2.94
N ARG A 21 -17.59 3.93 -2.90
CA ARG A 21 -16.62 4.31 -3.93
C ARG A 21 -16.99 3.77 -5.30
N TYR A 22 -17.40 2.51 -5.38
CA TYR A 22 -17.83 1.92 -6.64
C TYR A 22 -19.01 2.67 -7.23
N ARG A 23 -20.04 2.97 -6.42
CA ARG A 23 -21.21 3.74 -6.86
C ARG A 23 -20.84 5.13 -7.36
N ALA A 24 -20.01 5.86 -6.62
CA ALA A 24 -19.59 7.21 -7.00
C ALA A 24 -18.87 7.22 -8.37
N VAL A 25 -18.03 6.21 -8.65
CA VAL A 25 -17.27 6.17 -9.90
C VAL A 25 -18.08 5.54 -11.05
N GLN A 26 -19.12 4.75 -10.73
CA GLN A 26 -19.97 4.14 -11.74
C GLN A 26 -20.67 5.17 -12.63
N GLU A 27 -21.04 6.32 -12.07
CA GLU A 27 -21.66 7.43 -12.81
C GLU A 27 -20.73 7.98 -13.90
N HIS A 28 -19.42 7.94 -13.67
CA HIS A 28 -18.41 8.48 -14.57
C HIS A 28 -17.83 7.45 -15.55
N PHE A 29 -18.20 6.16 -15.45
CA PHE A 29 -17.74 5.15 -16.42
C PHE A 29 -18.29 5.37 -17.85
N GLY A 30 -19.32 6.22 -18.01
CA GLY A 30 -19.84 6.61 -19.33
C GLY A 30 -18.88 7.49 -20.14
N ILE A 31 -17.92 8.15 -19.49
CA ILE A 31 -16.96 9.07 -20.14
C ILE A 31 -16.09 8.33 -21.15
N GLU A 32 -15.66 7.12 -20.82
CA GLU A 32 -14.86 6.28 -21.71
C GLU A 32 -15.59 6.05 -23.04
N GLY A 33 -16.89 5.74 -22.97
CA GLY A 33 -17.73 5.56 -24.14
C GLY A 33 -17.98 6.85 -24.93
N ARG A 34 -18.08 8.00 -24.24
CA ARG A 34 -18.28 9.31 -24.88
C ARG A 34 -17.06 9.74 -25.69
N ILE A 35 -15.85 9.60 -25.11
CA ILE A 35 -14.60 9.93 -25.81
C ILE A 35 -14.37 8.96 -26.98
N ALA A 36 -14.70 7.67 -26.78
CA ALA A 36 -14.55 6.65 -27.81
C ALA A 36 -15.46 6.82 -29.03
N GLN A 37 -16.61 7.49 -28.87
CA GLN A 37 -17.53 7.76 -29.97
C GLN A 37 -17.11 8.97 -30.81
N GLU A 38 -16.40 9.93 -30.21
CA GLU A 38 -16.03 11.19 -30.85
C GLU A 38 -14.65 11.13 -31.54
N TYR A 39 -13.71 10.34 -31.00
CA TYR A 39 -12.33 10.30 -31.47
C TYR A 39 -11.91 8.91 -31.97
N ASP A 40 -11.04 8.88 -33.00
CA ASP A 40 -10.44 7.64 -33.49
C ASP A 40 -9.36 7.15 -32.51
N ILE A 41 -9.63 6.00 -31.87
CA ILE A 41 -8.79 5.43 -30.80
C ILE A 41 -7.87 4.31 -31.33
N ASP A 42 -8.05 3.90 -32.59
CA ASP A 42 -7.37 2.74 -33.17
C ASP A 42 -5.88 3.06 -33.42
N GLY A 43 -5.06 2.92 -32.38
CA GLY A 43 -3.60 3.17 -32.44
C GLY A 43 -2.98 3.77 -31.19
N LEU A 44 -3.79 4.11 -30.17
CA LEU A 44 -3.27 4.66 -28.91
C LEU A 44 -2.60 3.59 -28.03
N ASP A 45 -1.48 3.97 -27.41
CA ASP A 45 -0.75 3.12 -26.47
C ASP A 45 -1.37 3.24 -25.07
N LEU A 46 -2.06 2.18 -24.67
CA LEU A 46 -2.72 2.05 -23.37
C LEU A 46 -1.80 1.52 -22.27
N SER A 47 -0.52 1.29 -22.57
CA SER A 47 0.44 0.72 -21.63
C SER A 47 0.90 1.71 -20.54
N GLY A 48 0.56 2.99 -20.68
CA GLY A 48 0.98 4.06 -19.76
C GLY A 48 2.45 4.47 -19.89
N ASN A 49 3.16 3.99 -20.92
CA ASN A 49 4.56 4.36 -21.19
C ASN A 49 4.71 5.53 -22.19
N ALA A 50 3.65 5.85 -22.93
CA ALA A 50 3.63 6.98 -23.84
C ALA A 50 3.23 8.27 -23.11
N GLU A 51 4.07 9.31 -23.23
CA GLU A 51 3.78 10.64 -22.69
C GLU A 51 3.02 11.48 -23.73
N TYR A 52 1.74 11.75 -23.47
CA TYR A 52 0.92 12.59 -24.35
C TYR A 52 0.92 14.05 -23.86
N ASN A 53 1.94 14.79 -24.28
CA ASN A 53 2.27 16.11 -23.70
C ASN A 53 1.30 17.26 -24.03
N ARG A 54 0.27 17.05 -24.86
CA ARG A 54 -0.58 18.13 -25.41
C ARG A 54 -1.99 18.19 -24.85
N CYS A 55 -2.38 17.23 -24.00
CA CYS A 55 -3.77 17.01 -23.64
C CYS A 55 -4.07 17.47 -22.22
N PHE A 56 -5.36 17.64 -21.90
CA PHE A 56 -5.80 18.09 -20.58
C PHE A 56 -5.29 17.15 -19.47
N SER A 57 -5.33 15.84 -19.72
CA SER A 57 -4.86 14.82 -18.79
C SER A 57 -3.42 15.02 -18.34
N HIS A 58 -2.51 15.33 -19.27
CA HIS A 58 -1.11 15.59 -18.95
C HIS A 58 -0.92 16.88 -18.15
N GLN A 59 -1.66 17.95 -18.49
CA GLN A 59 -1.62 19.20 -17.72
C GLN A 59 -2.14 18.98 -16.29
N TRP A 60 -3.23 18.24 -16.15
CA TRP A 60 -3.83 17.90 -14.85
C TRP A 60 -2.87 17.06 -14.00
N VAL A 61 -2.25 16.02 -14.60
CA VAL A 61 -1.28 15.17 -13.89
C VAL A 61 -0.06 15.98 -13.46
N ASN A 62 0.46 16.87 -14.30
CA ASN A 62 1.59 17.71 -13.92
C ASN A 62 1.22 18.67 -12.75
N GLN A 63 0.02 19.25 -12.81
CA GLN A 63 -0.46 20.16 -11.77
C GLN A 63 -0.85 19.46 -10.46
N ASN A 64 -1.33 18.22 -10.48
CA ASN A 64 -1.82 17.55 -9.27
C ASN A 64 -0.88 16.47 -8.72
N VAL A 65 0.02 15.91 -9.55
CA VAL A 65 0.95 14.84 -9.16
C VAL A 65 2.37 15.37 -8.99
N GLN A 66 2.90 16.06 -10.00
CA GLN A 66 4.27 16.59 -9.94
C GLN A 66 4.37 17.85 -9.09
N SER A 67 3.32 18.67 -9.04
CA SER A 67 3.31 19.91 -8.25
C SER A 67 3.05 19.70 -6.75
N GLN A 68 2.77 18.46 -6.29
CA GLN A 68 2.75 18.16 -4.85
C GLN A 68 4.13 18.44 -4.25
N LYS A 69 4.30 19.68 -3.76
CA LYS A 69 5.49 20.13 -3.07
C LYS A 69 5.78 19.10 -1.98
N PRO A 70 6.97 18.45 -1.99
CA PRO A 70 7.30 17.49 -0.95
C PRO A 70 7.03 18.15 0.40
N GLY A 71 6.23 17.47 1.23
CA GLY A 71 5.80 18.01 2.52
C GLY A 71 6.99 18.56 3.28
N ARG A 72 6.81 19.60 4.10
CA ARG A 72 7.91 20.22 4.88
C ARG A 72 8.81 19.17 5.55
N LEU A 73 8.20 18.09 6.05
CA LEU A 73 8.87 16.93 6.64
C LEU A 73 9.76 16.18 5.66
N ARG A 74 9.28 15.89 4.44
CA ARG A 74 10.05 15.21 3.39
C ARG A 74 11.24 16.05 2.93
N ARG A 75 11.06 17.36 2.71
CA ARG A 75 12.19 18.26 2.35
C ARG A 75 13.24 18.36 3.46
N VAL A 76 12.80 18.41 4.72
CA VAL A 76 13.71 18.39 5.87
C VAL A 76 14.44 17.06 5.93
N PHE A 77 13.75 15.94 5.70
CA PHE A 77 14.33 14.60 5.73
C PHE A 77 15.32 14.35 4.60
N GLU A 78 14.98 14.73 3.36
CA GLU A 78 15.86 14.65 2.19
C GLU A 78 17.12 15.50 2.39
N ARG A 79 16.99 16.74 2.89
CA ARG A 79 18.16 17.57 3.26
C ARG A 79 19.01 16.91 4.34
N ARG A 80 18.39 16.35 5.39
CA ARG A 80 19.12 15.76 6.52
C ARG A 80 19.84 14.46 6.14
N MET A 81 19.24 13.65 5.27
CA MET A 81 19.89 12.48 4.67
C MET A 81 21.07 12.89 3.78
N ALA A 82 20.91 13.92 2.95
CA ALA A 82 21.98 14.40 2.08
C ALA A 82 23.18 14.95 2.86
N ASP A 83 22.93 15.69 3.94
CA ASP A 83 23.99 16.33 4.71
C ASP A 83 24.65 15.38 5.73
N ASN A 84 23.89 14.44 6.33
CA ASN A 84 24.37 13.56 7.40
C ASN A 84 23.61 12.22 7.43
N THR A 85 23.87 11.36 6.45
CA THR A 85 23.21 10.06 6.27
C THR A 85 23.35 9.16 7.50
N LEU A 86 24.56 9.04 8.05
CA LEU A 86 24.89 8.10 9.13
C LEU A 86 24.22 8.50 10.46
N VAL A 87 24.23 9.79 10.79
CA VAL A 87 23.56 10.33 11.98
C VAL A 87 22.04 10.22 11.83
N THR A 88 21.51 10.51 10.64
CA THR A 88 20.06 10.41 10.38
C THR A 88 19.59 8.97 10.49
N LEU A 89 20.34 7.99 9.98
CA LEU A 89 20.05 6.56 10.14
C LEU A 89 20.08 6.11 11.60
N LEU A 90 21.09 6.55 12.37
CA LEU A 90 21.17 6.27 13.81
C LEU A 90 19.95 6.81 14.55
N TRP A 91 19.58 8.08 14.32
CA TRP A 91 18.38 8.67 14.92
C TRP A 91 17.11 7.96 14.51
N LEU A 92 16.98 7.58 13.23
CA LEU A 92 15.81 6.86 12.75
C LEU A 92 15.71 5.48 13.40
N SER A 93 16.83 4.76 13.53
CA SER A 93 16.90 3.46 14.20
C SER A 93 16.55 3.57 15.70
N LEU A 94 16.97 4.64 16.36
CA LEU A 94 16.65 4.90 17.78
C LEU A 94 15.16 5.22 17.96
N ILE A 95 14.59 6.04 17.07
CA ILE A 95 13.16 6.37 17.11
C ILE A 95 12.32 5.13 16.78
N LEU A 96 12.70 4.34 15.78
CA LEU A 96 11.97 3.12 15.42
C LEU A 96 12.03 2.07 16.54
N SER A 97 13.21 1.84 17.12
CA SER A 97 13.38 0.90 18.23
C SER A 97 12.66 1.37 19.50
N GLY A 98 12.72 2.67 19.80
CA GLY A 98 11.95 3.28 20.89
C GLY A 98 10.45 3.18 20.68
N ALA A 99 9.96 3.46 19.46
CA ALA A 99 8.55 3.32 19.11
C ALA A 99 8.10 1.86 19.19
N ALA A 100 8.91 0.92 18.69
CA ALA A 100 8.64 -0.51 18.78
C ALA A 100 8.59 -0.97 20.25
N MET A 101 9.49 -0.48 21.09
CA MET A 101 9.50 -0.79 22.53
C MET A 101 8.27 -0.20 23.23
N VAL A 102 7.89 1.04 22.92
CA VAL A 102 6.67 1.66 23.47
C VAL A 102 5.42 0.93 22.99
N ILE A 103 5.35 0.51 21.72
CA ILE A 103 4.25 -0.29 21.19
C ILE A 103 4.20 -1.66 21.90
N ALA A 104 5.34 -2.32 22.08
CA ALA A 104 5.43 -3.57 22.81
C ALA A 104 5.02 -3.42 24.28
N LEU A 105 5.44 -2.33 24.94
CA LEU A 105 5.05 -2.01 26.31
C LEU A 105 3.57 -1.63 26.43
N LEU A 106 3.01 -0.93 25.45
CA LEU A 106 1.58 -0.66 25.36
C LEU A 106 0.78 -1.94 25.13
N MET A 107 1.32 -2.90 24.36
CA MET A 107 0.74 -4.23 24.21
C MET A 107 0.85 -5.09 25.47
N LEU A 108 1.90 -4.90 26.28
CA LEU A 108 2.08 -5.58 27.56
C LEU A 108 1.24 -4.98 28.71
N GLY A 109 1.03 -3.65 28.69
CA GLY A 109 0.37 -2.91 29.76
C GLY A 109 -1.12 -2.62 29.53
N SER A 110 -1.58 -2.60 28.29
CA SER A 110 -3.01 -2.46 27.95
C SER A 110 -3.59 -3.86 27.75
N ILE A 111 -4.59 -4.20 28.58
CA ILE A 111 -5.41 -5.41 28.56
C ILE A 111 -5.42 -6.06 27.17
N ALA A 112 -5.00 -7.33 27.10
CA ALA A 112 -4.69 -8.15 25.91
C ALA A 112 -5.67 -8.11 24.71
N ALA A 113 -6.78 -7.38 24.80
CA ALA A 113 -7.77 -7.16 23.75
C ALA A 113 -7.68 -5.79 23.03
N ILE A 114 -7.24 -4.71 23.69
CA ILE A 114 -7.28 -3.35 23.10
C ILE A 114 -6.21 -3.15 22.02
N GLY A 115 -5.00 -3.68 22.25
CA GLY A 115 -3.88 -3.54 21.32
C GLY A 115 -4.15 -4.17 19.94
N PRO A 116 -4.50 -5.47 19.88
CA PRO A 116 -4.82 -6.15 18.63
C PRO A 116 -6.04 -5.53 17.91
N ALA A 117 -7.10 -5.19 18.64
CA ALA A 117 -8.26 -4.53 18.06
C ALA A 117 -7.92 -3.17 17.43
N GLY A 118 -7.10 -2.36 18.11
CA GLY A 118 -6.61 -1.08 17.59
C GLY A 118 -5.81 -1.23 16.29
N ALA A 119 -4.97 -2.26 16.19
CA ALA A 119 -4.23 -2.56 14.96
C ALA A 119 -5.18 -2.91 13.80
N VAL A 120 -6.22 -3.72 14.05
CA VAL A 120 -7.23 -4.08 13.03
C VAL A 120 -7.94 -2.83 12.51
N PHE A 121 -8.38 -1.94 13.40
CA PHE A 121 -9.00 -0.66 12.99
C PHE A 121 -8.04 0.22 12.20
N PHE A 122 -6.77 0.30 12.60
CA PHE A 122 -5.75 1.06 11.88
C PHE A 122 -5.53 0.52 10.46
N PHE A 123 -5.41 -0.80 10.30
CA PHE A 123 -5.31 -1.43 8.98
C PHE A 123 -6.57 -1.20 8.14
N GLY A 124 -7.76 -1.32 8.73
CA GLY A 124 -9.01 -0.99 8.06
C GLY A 124 -9.05 0.46 7.56
N ALA A 125 -8.62 1.40 8.40
CA ALA A 125 -8.52 2.81 8.02
C ALA A 125 -7.55 3.04 6.85
N LEU A 126 -6.40 2.35 6.83
CA LEU A 126 -5.46 2.42 5.70
C LEU A 126 -6.08 1.90 4.40
N VAL A 127 -6.83 0.81 4.46
CA VAL A 127 -7.54 0.26 3.27
C VAL A 127 -8.64 1.21 2.80
N ILE A 128 -9.38 1.81 3.74
CA ILE A 128 -10.41 2.81 3.41
C ILE A 128 -9.78 4.04 2.79
N ILE A 129 -8.66 4.56 3.30
CA ILE A 129 -7.99 5.71 2.68
C ILE A 129 -7.49 5.31 1.28
N GLY A 130 -6.90 4.11 1.14
CA GLY A 130 -6.37 3.60 -0.11
C GLY A 130 -5.02 4.24 -0.49
N PRO A 131 -4.31 3.66 -1.48
CA PRO A 131 -3.10 4.25 -2.02
C PRO A 131 -3.46 5.60 -2.66
N GLY A 132 -2.53 6.56 -2.58
CA GLY A 132 -2.74 7.93 -3.10
C GLY A 132 -3.20 7.95 -4.56
N ASN A 133 -2.77 6.97 -5.37
CA ASN A 133 -3.14 6.83 -6.76
C ASN A 133 -4.65 6.63 -6.96
N ALA A 134 -5.31 5.75 -6.18
CA ALA A 134 -6.73 5.45 -6.41
C ALA A 134 -7.62 6.67 -6.15
N LYS A 135 -7.29 7.49 -5.16
CA LYS A 135 -7.99 8.75 -4.91
C LYS A 135 -7.71 9.77 -6.00
N MET A 136 -6.45 9.89 -6.42
CA MET A 136 -6.05 10.78 -7.51
C MET A 136 -6.72 10.42 -8.84
N SER A 137 -6.88 9.13 -9.14
CA SER A 137 -7.66 8.66 -10.30
C SER A 137 -9.14 9.04 -10.19
N GLN A 138 -9.73 9.04 -8.99
CA GLN A 138 -11.11 9.48 -8.79
C GLN A 138 -11.25 10.98 -9.03
N ASP A 139 -10.37 11.79 -8.43
CA ASP A 139 -10.35 13.24 -8.61
C ASP A 139 -10.15 13.60 -10.10
N PHE A 140 -9.30 12.85 -10.81
CA PHE A 140 -9.06 13.03 -12.24
C PHE A 140 -10.30 12.77 -13.11
N ILE A 141 -11.02 11.68 -12.83
CA ILE A 141 -12.23 11.33 -13.59
C ILE A 141 -13.34 12.35 -13.34
N GLN A 142 -13.47 12.82 -12.10
CA GLN A 142 -14.45 13.85 -11.76
C GLN A 142 -14.16 15.16 -12.52
N ASP A 143 -12.89 15.60 -12.54
CA ASP A 143 -12.49 16.82 -13.25
C ASP A 143 -12.61 16.71 -14.77
N ILE A 144 -12.51 15.49 -15.34
CA ILE A 144 -12.78 15.26 -16.76
C ILE A 144 -14.29 15.29 -17.05
N ASP A 145 -15.13 14.77 -16.18
CA ASP A 145 -16.59 14.72 -16.41
C ASP A 145 -17.23 16.11 -16.42
N GLU A 146 -16.64 17.04 -15.67
CA GLU A 146 -17.08 18.44 -15.63
C GLU A 146 -16.73 19.22 -16.91
N ARG A 147 -15.93 18.64 -17.83
CA ARG A 147 -15.52 19.28 -19.08
C ARG A 147 -16.35 18.86 -20.28
N GLU A 148 -16.43 19.78 -21.24
CA GLU A 148 -17.03 19.52 -22.55
C GLU A 148 -16.11 18.63 -23.41
N ILE A 149 -16.70 17.76 -24.24
CA ILE A 149 -15.96 16.78 -25.07
C ILE A 149 -15.00 17.48 -26.05
N GLU A 150 -15.33 18.70 -26.47
CA GLU A 150 -14.54 19.51 -27.40
C GLU A 150 -13.21 20.00 -26.80
N GLU A 151 -13.10 20.05 -25.47
CA GLU A 151 -11.84 20.41 -24.78
C GLU A 151 -10.90 19.20 -24.59
N LEU A 152 -11.41 17.99 -24.80
CA LEU A 152 -10.69 16.74 -24.61
C LEU A 152 -9.99 16.33 -25.91
N CYS A 153 -8.91 15.56 -25.78
CA CYS A 153 -8.16 15.01 -26.90
C CYS A 153 -8.32 13.49 -26.96
N ALA A 154 -8.05 12.88 -28.12
CA ALA A 154 -8.07 11.41 -28.29
C ALA A 154 -7.13 10.71 -27.30
N GLU A 155 -6.01 11.34 -26.96
CA GLU A 155 -5.02 10.82 -26.01
C GLU A 155 -5.49 10.85 -24.55
N ASP A 156 -6.49 11.67 -24.19
CA ASP A 156 -7.07 11.67 -22.85
C ASP A 156 -7.79 10.33 -22.55
N TYR A 157 -8.23 9.62 -23.59
CA TYR A 157 -8.81 8.28 -23.47
C TYR A 157 -7.87 7.30 -22.76
N ALA A 158 -6.56 7.34 -23.06
CA ALA A 158 -5.58 6.44 -22.46
C ALA A 158 -5.48 6.66 -20.94
N TYR A 159 -5.44 7.93 -20.52
CA TYR A 159 -5.38 8.29 -19.09
C TYR A 159 -6.69 7.96 -18.36
N VAL A 160 -7.84 8.21 -18.98
CA VAL A 160 -9.16 7.85 -18.43
C VAL A 160 -9.25 6.34 -18.23
N ARG A 161 -8.84 5.54 -19.23
CA ARG A 161 -8.88 4.07 -19.14
C ARG A 161 -7.96 3.54 -18.04
N ILE A 162 -6.74 4.08 -17.91
CA ILE A 162 -5.82 3.72 -16.83
C ILE A 162 -6.42 4.05 -15.46
N ALA A 163 -6.98 5.25 -15.30
CA ALA A 163 -7.62 5.69 -14.05
C ALA A 163 -8.83 4.81 -13.68
N VAL A 164 -9.69 4.50 -14.64
CA VAL A 164 -10.84 3.59 -14.46
C VAL A 164 -10.36 2.20 -14.03
N CYS A 165 -9.33 1.66 -14.67
CA CYS A 165 -8.79 0.35 -14.33
C CYS A 165 -8.18 0.33 -12.92
N GLU A 166 -7.45 1.37 -12.52
CA GLU A 166 -6.85 1.47 -11.19
C GLU A 166 -7.92 1.55 -10.09
N ILE A 167 -8.98 2.34 -10.31
CA ILE A 167 -10.12 2.42 -9.39
C ILE A 167 -10.83 1.08 -9.27
N ARG A 168 -11.14 0.41 -10.39
CA ARG A 168 -11.79 -0.91 -10.38
C ARG A 168 -10.94 -1.95 -9.65
N ARG A 169 -9.63 -1.97 -9.91
CA ARG A 169 -8.69 -2.87 -9.23
C ARG A 169 -8.66 -2.62 -7.73
N TRP A 170 -8.53 -1.36 -7.30
CA TRP A 170 -8.51 -1.02 -5.87
C TRP A 170 -9.84 -1.33 -5.19
N THR A 171 -10.95 -1.10 -5.89
CA THR A 171 -12.29 -1.45 -5.41
C THR A 171 -12.41 -2.96 -5.21
N ALA A 172 -11.99 -3.77 -6.18
CA ALA A 172 -11.98 -5.22 -6.06
C ALA A 172 -11.10 -5.71 -4.88
N VAL A 173 -9.90 -5.14 -4.72
CA VAL A 173 -9.00 -5.46 -3.60
C VAL A 173 -9.63 -5.08 -2.25
N SER A 174 -10.20 -3.89 -2.13
CA SER A 174 -10.84 -3.44 -0.89
C SER A 174 -12.10 -4.24 -0.55
N THR A 175 -12.93 -4.59 -1.54
CA THR A 175 -14.06 -5.50 -1.36
C THR A 175 -13.60 -6.87 -0.89
N PHE A 176 -12.56 -7.44 -1.52
CA PHE A 176 -12.00 -8.73 -1.13
C PHE A 176 -11.45 -8.71 0.30
N LEU A 177 -10.72 -7.65 0.67
CA LEU A 177 -10.21 -7.46 2.04
C LEU A 177 -11.34 -7.32 3.06
N GLY A 178 -12.39 -6.55 2.73
CA GLY A 178 -13.58 -6.39 3.59
C GLY A 178 -14.29 -7.72 3.84
N ILE A 179 -14.53 -8.51 2.79
CA ILE A 179 -15.11 -9.86 2.90
C ILE A 179 -14.18 -10.78 3.70
N SER A 180 -12.89 -10.76 3.43
CA SER A 180 -11.91 -11.57 4.15
C SER A 180 -11.95 -11.28 5.65
N PHE A 181 -11.99 -10.01 6.06
CA PHE A 181 -12.10 -9.62 7.47
C PHE A 181 -13.38 -10.13 8.13
N MET A 182 -14.51 -10.15 7.41
CA MET A 182 -15.74 -10.76 7.93
C MET A 182 -15.62 -12.28 8.05
N VAL A 183 -15.05 -12.96 7.06
CA VAL A 183 -14.89 -14.43 7.05
C VAL A 183 -13.92 -14.90 8.15
N PHE A 184 -12.86 -14.13 8.40
CA PHE A 184 -11.90 -14.41 9.47
C PHE A 184 -12.34 -13.89 10.84
N SER A 185 -13.42 -13.09 10.93
CA SER A 185 -13.92 -12.57 12.19
C SER A 185 -14.17 -13.61 13.27
N PRO A 186 -14.75 -14.81 13.03
CA PRO A 186 -14.93 -15.82 14.07
C PRO A 186 -13.62 -16.38 14.63
N PHE A 187 -12.52 -16.24 13.89
CA PHE A 187 -11.18 -16.67 14.31
C PHE A 187 -10.33 -15.52 14.86
N GLY A 188 -10.88 -14.30 14.95
CA GLY A 188 -10.13 -13.10 15.32
C GLY A 188 -9.48 -13.21 16.71
N ASP A 189 -10.14 -13.87 17.65
CA ASP A 189 -9.61 -14.06 19.00
C ASP A 189 -8.38 -14.99 19.07
N TYR A 190 -8.20 -15.90 18.11
CA TYR A 190 -7.03 -16.79 18.03
C TYR A 190 -5.83 -16.13 17.33
N LEU A 191 -6.07 -15.03 16.60
CA LEU A 191 -5.06 -14.40 15.75
C LEU A 191 -3.88 -13.84 16.56
N PRO A 192 -4.06 -13.17 17.71
CA PRO A 192 -2.93 -12.76 18.55
C PRO A 192 -2.13 -13.95 19.07
N GLU A 193 -2.78 -15.03 19.49
CA GLU A 193 -2.11 -16.22 20.03
C GLU A 193 -1.31 -16.96 18.96
N ILE A 194 -1.86 -17.08 17.74
CA ILE A 194 -1.15 -17.64 16.60
C ILE A 194 0.04 -16.76 16.24
N LEU A 195 -0.13 -15.43 16.22
CA LEU A 195 0.93 -14.49 15.89
C LEU A 195 2.05 -14.53 16.93
N THR A 196 1.73 -14.55 18.23
CA THR A 196 2.74 -14.65 19.29
C THR A 196 3.45 -15.99 19.27
N THR A 197 2.74 -17.09 19.00
CA THR A 197 3.32 -18.42 18.84
C THR A 197 4.25 -18.47 17.63
N ALA A 198 3.84 -17.90 16.49
CA ALA A 198 4.66 -17.81 15.29
C ALA A 198 5.91 -16.96 15.52
N ILE A 199 5.77 -15.77 16.13
CA ILE A 199 6.91 -14.89 16.48
C ILE A 199 7.84 -15.59 17.46
N SER A 200 7.31 -16.28 18.46
CA SER A 200 8.08 -17.05 19.44
C SER A 200 8.86 -18.17 18.76
N LEU A 201 8.19 -18.99 17.94
CA LEU A 201 8.85 -20.04 17.16
C LEU A 201 9.95 -19.48 16.26
N PHE A 202 9.67 -18.38 15.56
CA PHE A 202 10.65 -17.75 14.68
C PHE A 202 11.84 -17.19 15.46
N THR A 203 11.58 -16.55 16.60
CA THR A 203 12.63 -15.99 17.46
C THR A 203 13.47 -17.10 18.10
N VAL A 204 12.85 -18.17 18.57
CA VAL A 204 13.58 -19.28 19.19
C VAL A 204 14.37 -20.05 18.15
N TYR A 205 13.71 -20.60 17.12
CA TYR A 205 14.36 -21.51 16.18
C TYR A 205 15.25 -20.83 15.15
N LEU A 206 14.93 -19.59 14.74
CA LEU A 206 15.68 -18.90 13.68
C LEU A 206 16.76 -17.97 14.25
N LEU A 207 16.49 -17.31 15.39
CA LEU A 207 17.44 -16.39 16.02
C LEU A 207 18.22 -17.05 17.16
N LEU A 208 17.53 -17.57 18.19
CA LEU A 208 18.17 -17.92 19.45
C LEU A 208 18.92 -19.25 19.39
N THR A 209 18.30 -20.33 18.91
CA THR A 209 18.93 -21.65 18.84
C THR A 209 20.22 -21.63 18.02
N PRO A 210 20.26 -21.06 16.80
CA PRO A 210 21.50 -21.00 16.02
C PRO A 210 22.56 -20.12 16.69
N ALA A 211 22.15 -18.98 17.28
CA ALA A 211 23.07 -18.12 18.01
C ALA A 211 23.72 -18.84 19.19
N MET A 212 22.95 -19.61 19.96
CA MET A 212 23.45 -20.41 21.08
C MET A 212 24.39 -21.52 20.60
N THR A 213 24.04 -22.24 19.53
CA THR A 213 24.94 -23.26 18.96
C THR A 213 26.25 -22.67 18.45
N LEU A 214 26.23 -21.45 17.86
CA LEU A 214 27.44 -20.75 17.43
C LEU A 214 28.26 -20.22 18.62
N ALA A 215 27.59 -19.79 19.69
CA ALA A 215 28.22 -19.32 20.91
C ALA A 215 29.01 -20.40 21.64
N GLU A 216 28.63 -21.69 21.50
CA GLU A 216 29.40 -22.83 22.00
C GLU A 216 30.79 -22.93 21.35
N TYR A 217 30.93 -22.52 20.08
CA TYR A 217 32.23 -22.47 19.40
C TYR A 217 32.96 -21.14 19.64
N SER A 218 32.24 -20.03 19.56
CA SER A 218 32.75 -18.69 19.82
C SER A 218 31.61 -17.74 20.15
N VAL A 219 31.65 -17.17 21.36
CA VAL A 219 30.68 -16.18 21.84
C VAL A 219 30.56 -14.99 20.86
N VAL A 220 31.68 -14.59 20.25
CA VAL A 220 31.71 -13.50 19.27
C VAL A 220 30.90 -13.85 18.02
N LEU A 221 30.97 -15.09 17.53
CA LEU A 221 30.16 -15.54 16.39
C LEU A 221 28.67 -15.57 16.74
N GLY A 222 28.30 -16.06 17.92
CA GLY A 222 26.91 -16.07 18.37
C GLY A 222 26.30 -14.67 18.45
N ILE A 223 27.07 -13.68 18.94
CA ILE A 223 26.64 -12.27 18.99
C ILE A 223 26.54 -11.67 17.59
N LEU A 224 27.50 -11.93 16.69
CA LEU A 224 27.49 -11.39 15.33
C LEU A 224 26.41 -12.00 14.43
N TYR A 225 25.98 -13.24 14.71
CA TYR A 225 24.94 -13.91 13.94
C TYR A 225 23.61 -13.16 13.96
N ILE A 226 23.17 -12.69 15.13
CA ILE A 226 21.88 -12.01 15.32
C ILE A 226 21.73 -10.76 14.42
N PRO A 227 22.64 -9.76 14.45
CA PRO A 227 22.52 -8.58 13.59
C PRO A 227 22.65 -8.90 12.10
N VAL A 228 23.49 -9.87 11.72
CA VAL A 228 23.63 -10.30 10.32
C VAL A 228 22.34 -10.94 9.81
N LEU A 229 21.72 -11.82 10.60
CA LEU A 229 20.46 -12.46 10.24
C LEU A 229 19.32 -11.45 10.15
N LEU A 230 19.25 -10.50 11.09
CA LEU A 230 18.26 -9.42 11.04
C LEU A 230 18.44 -8.55 9.80
N MET A 231 19.69 -8.20 9.44
CA MET A 231 19.96 -7.45 8.21
C MET A 231 19.51 -8.24 6.97
N LEU A 232 19.74 -9.55 6.94
CA LEU A 232 19.36 -10.40 5.82
C LEU A 232 17.83 -10.52 5.70
N LEU A 233 17.11 -10.73 6.82
CA LEU A 233 15.65 -10.87 6.86
C LEU A 233 14.90 -9.58 6.55
N PHE A 234 15.38 -8.43 7.05
CA PHE A 234 14.63 -7.16 6.97
C PHE A 234 15.11 -6.22 5.87
N VAL A 235 16.32 -6.39 5.35
CA VAL A 235 16.87 -5.52 4.30
C VAL A 235 16.99 -6.27 2.97
N ILE A 236 17.68 -7.42 2.99
CA ILE A 236 18.04 -8.12 1.75
C ILE A 236 16.86 -8.88 1.16
N LEU A 237 16.17 -9.69 1.97
CA LEU A 237 15.03 -10.51 1.52
C LEU A 237 13.87 -9.65 1.00
N PRO A 238 13.43 -8.60 1.69
CA PRO A 238 12.38 -7.72 1.20
C PRO A 238 12.82 -6.97 -0.06
N GLY A 239 14.09 -6.56 -0.15
CA GLY A 239 14.64 -5.91 -1.35
C GLY A 239 14.61 -6.81 -2.58
N LEU A 240 14.97 -8.08 -2.42
CA LEU A 240 14.91 -9.09 -3.49
C LEU A 240 13.46 -9.43 -3.90
N LEU A 241 12.55 -9.50 -2.94
CA LEU A 241 11.13 -9.70 -3.23
C LEU A 241 10.55 -8.47 -3.96
N PHE A 242 10.87 -7.26 -3.51
CA PHE A 242 10.40 -6.02 -4.15
C PHE A 242 10.91 -5.87 -5.58
N SER A 243 12.17 -6.21 -5.85
CA SER A 243 12.71 -6.14 -7.21
C SER A 243 12.02 -7.12 -8.14
N LYS A 244 11.72 -8.34 -7.66
CA LYS A 244 10.97 -9.35 -8.43
C LYS A 244 9.53 -8.92 -8.69
N PHE A 245 8.80 -8.47 -7.66
CA PHE A 245 7.43 -7.97 -7.80
C PHE A 245 7.33 -6.74 -8.70
N ARG A 246 8.36 -5.89 -8.74
CA ARG A 246 8.41 -4.76 -9.67
C ARG A 246 8.50 -5.24 -11.12
N SER A 247 9.35 -6.23 -11.40
CA SER A 247 9.47 -6.79 -12.76
C SER A 247 8.16 -7.46 -13.22
N GLU A 248 7.47 -8.18 -12.32
CA GLU A 248 6.20 -8.81 -12.65
C GLU A 248 5.07 -7.78 -12.82
N ARG A 249 5.02 -6.69 -12.03
CA ARG A 249 4.03 -5.60 -12.22
C ARG A 249 4.18 -4.90 -13.57
N GLU A 250 5.40 -4.71 -14.04
CA GLU A 250 5.68 -4.10 -15.35
C GLU A 250 5.20 -5.00 -16.50
N GLU A 251 5.21 -6.34 -16.32
CA GLU A 251 4.68 -7.30 -17.30
C GLU A 251 3.15 -7.52 -17.21
N GLU A 252 2.60 -7.57 -15.99
CA GLU A 252 1.16 -7.83 -15.76
C GLU A 252 0.30 -6.60 -16.09
N GLY A 253 0.82 -5.39 -15.88
CA GLY A 253 0.19 -4.13 -16.28
C GLY A 253 -0.03 -4.02 -17.79
N ARG A 254 0.85 -4.63 -18.61
CA ARG A 254 0.69 -4.69 -20.07
C ARG A 254 -0.45 -5.61 -20.53
N THR A 255 -0.79 -6.63 -19.75
CA THR A 255 -1.73 -7.68 -20.19
C THR A 255 -3.13 -7.54 -19.59
N THR A 256 -3.27 -6.95 -18.40
CA THR A 256 -4.59 -6.83 -17.74
C THR A 256 -5.45 -5.68 -18.27
N CYS A 257 -4.85 -4.57 -18.71
CA CYS A 257 -5.59 -3.46 -19.32
C CYS A 257 -5.95 -3.71 -20.80
N ALA A 258 -5.20 -4.57 -21.50
CA ALA A 258 -5.41 -4.87 -22.92
C ALA A 258 -6.51 -5.93 -23.18
N ARG A 259 -6.96 -6.64 -22.13
CA ARG A 259 -7.82 -7.84 -22.26
C ARG A 259 -9.29 -7.63 -21.87
N TRP A 260 -9.66 -6.40 -21.51
CA TRP A 260 -11.02 -6.00 -21.13
C TRP A 260 -11.46 -4.77 -21.90
#